data_AF-A0A0K0DL99-F1
#
_entry.id   AF-A0A0K0DL99-F1
#
_cell.length_a   1.000
_cell.length_b   1.000
_cell.length_c   1.000
_cell.angle_alpha   90.00
_cell.angle_beta   90.00
_cell.angle_gamma   90.00
#
_symmetry.space_group_name_H-M   'P 1'
#
loop_
_entity.id
_entity.type
_entity.pdbx_description
1 polymer ?
#
loop_
_entity_poly.entity_id
_entity_poly.type
_entity_poly.pdbx_seq_one_letter_code
_entity_poly.pdbx_strand_id
1 'polypeptide(L)' 'MSNQKHSYTLHYFDRRGRGEPIRLIFAYYNVIYEDNRISKDDWPNYKAGTCVF' A
#
# COMPACT_ATOMS: atom_id res chain seq x y z
N MET A 1 17.86 2.52 15.36
CA MET A 1 17.66 1.43 14.37
C MET A 1 16.48 0.60 14.88
N SER A 2 15.32 0.77 14.27
CA SER A 2 14.03 0.33 14.82
C SER A 2 13.90 -1.20 14.74
N ASN A 3 13.74 -1.84 15.91
CA ASN A 3 13.20 -3.19 16.04
C ASN A 3 11.74 -3.17 15.55
N GLN A 4 11.54 -3.31 14.24
CA GLN A 4 10.22 -3.25 13.64
C GLN A 4 9.52 -4.61 13.83
N LYS A 5 8.55 -4.68 14.75
CA LYS A 5 7.81 -5.91 15.10
C LYS A 5 6.85 -6.38 14.00
N HIS A 6 6.38 -5.45 13.18
CA HIS A 6 5.34 -5.69 12.19
C HIS A 6 5.79 -5.26 10.79
N SER A 7 5.48 -6.09 9.80
CA SER A 7 5.69 -5.81 8.38
C SER A 7 4.43 -5.17 7.80
N TYR A 8 4.62 -4.12 7.01
CA TYR A 8 3.51 -3.38 6.38
C TYR A 8 3.67 -3.39 4.86
N THR A 9 2.57 -3.68 4.15
CA THR A 9 2.48 -3.55 2.70
C THR A 9 1.33 -2.60 2.37
N LEU A 10 1.64 -1.52 1.66
CA LEU A 10 0.68 -0.53 1.19
C LEU A 10 0.23 -0.89 -0.23
N HIS A 11 -1.03 -1.31 -0.36
CA HIS A 11 -1.66 -1.51 -1.67
C HIS A 11 -2.44 -0.26 -2.07
N TYR A 12 -1.97 0.45 -3.08
CA TYR A 12 -2.67 1.63 -3.59
C TYR A 12 -2.49 1.78 -5.10
N PHE A 13 -3.37 2.55 -5.72
CA PHE A 13 -3.20 2.90 -7.13
C PHE A 13 -1.91 3.69 -7.35
N ASP A 14 -1.36 3.62 -8.56
CA ASP A 14 -0.24 4.48 -8.98
C ASP A 14 -0.68 5.94 -9.20
N ARG A 15 -1.21 6.54 -8.15
CA ARG A 15 -1.57 7.95 -8.06
C ARG A 15 -1.29 8.43 -6.64
N ARG A 16 -1.07 9.74 -6.49
CA ARG A 16 -0.86 10.37 -5.18
C ARG A 16 -2.08 10.19 -4.27
N GLY A 17 -3.27 10.61 -4.73
CA GLY A 17 -4.57 10.27 -4.12
C GLY A 17 -4.59 10.26 -2.58
N ARG A 18 -5.25 9.25 -1.99
CA ARG A 18 -5.24 8.98 -0.54
C ARG A 18 -4.04 8.14 -0.09
N GLY A 19 -3.17 7.72 -1.01
CA GLY A 19 -1.97 6.94 -0.70
C GLY A 19 -0.81 7.82 -0.23
N GLU A 20 -0.70 9.05 -0.75
CA GLU A 20 0.37 9.99 -0.41
C GLU A 20 0.48 10.28 1.10
N PRO A 21 -0.63 10.58 1.83
CA PRO A 21 -0.55 10.83 3.26
C PRO A 21 -0.01 9.64 4.06
N ILE A 22 -0.36 8.41 3.64
CA ILE A 22 0.10 7.19 4.30
C ILE A 22 1.61 7.00 4.07
N ARG A 23 2.10 7.23 2.86
CA ARG A 23 3.54 7.20 2.53
C ARG A 23 4.34 8.23 3.32
N LEU A 24 3.79 9.44 3.49
CA LEU A 24 4.41 10.51 4.29
C LEU A 24 4.54 10.12 5.76
N ILE A 25 3.53 9.46 6.34
CA ILE A 25 3.59 8.96 7.72
C ILE A 25 4.70 7.91 7.86
N PHE A 26 4.79 6.97 6.92
CA PHE A 26 5.86 5.97 6.95
C PHE A 26 7.25 6.58 6.82
N ALA A 27 7.42 7.57 5.94
CA ALA A 27 8.68 8.29 5.80
C ALA A 27 9.04 9.09 7.07
N TYR A 28 8.05 9.73 7.71
CA TYR A 28 8.25 10.50 8.94
C TYR A 28 8.73 9.65 10.11
N TYR A 29 8.14 8.46 10.28
CA TYR A 29 8.57 7.51 11.32
C TYR A 29 9.71 6.58 10.89
N ASN A 30 10.23 6.75 9.67
CA ASN A 30 11.26 5.93 9.06
C ASN A 30 10.96 4.42 9.17
N VAL A 31 9.69 4.06 8.91
CA VAL A 31 9.18 2.69 8.95
C VAL A 31 9.47 2.04 7.59
N ILE A 32 9.98 0.81 7.62
CA ILE A 32 10.20 0.01 6.42
C ILE A 32 8.85 -0.59 6.01
N TYR A 33 8.39 -0.27 4.80
CA TYR A 33 7.15 -0.81 4.25
C TYR A 33 7.33 -1.10 2.75
N GLU A 34 6.50 -2.00 2.23
CA GLU A 34 6.44 -2.32 0.81
C GLU A 34 5.34 -1.48 0.14
N ASP A 35 5.65 -0.74 -0.92
CA ASP A 35 4.69 0.07 -1.69
C ASP A 35 4.26 -0.70 -2.95
N ASN A 36 3.18 -1.48 -2.84
CA ASN A 36 2.61 -2.20 -3.98
C ASN A 36 1.65 -1.28 -4.76
N ARG A 37 2.14 -0.83 -5.92
CA ARG A 37 1.42 0.08 -6.82
C ARG A 37 0.61 -0.71 -7.84
N ILE A 38 -0.70 -0.64 -7.70
CA ILE A 38 -1.64 -1.34 -8.57
C ILE A 38 -1.97 -0.44 -9.75
N SER A 39 -1.69 -0.91 -10.97
CA SER A 39 -2.18 -0.24 -12.18
C SER A 39 -3.69 -0.41 -12.31
N LYS A 40 -4.35 0.52 -13.01
CA LYS A 40 -5.80 0.47 -13.21
C LYS A 40 -6.22 -0.77 -14.01
N ASP A 41 -5.34 -1.25 -14.90
CA ASP A 41 -5.56 -2.45 -15.71
C ASP A 41 -5.50 -3.75 -14.88
N ASP A 42 -4.72 -3.77 -13.80
CA ASP A 42 -4.61 -4.91 -12.89
C ASP A 42 -5.71 -4.91 -11.82
N TRP A 43 -6.34 -3.76 -11.56
CA TRP A 43 -7.42 -3.63 -10.59
C TRP A 43 -8.55 -4.67 -10.71
N PRO A 44 -9.09 -5.00 -11.90
CA PRO A 44 -10.11 -6.05 -12.00
C PRO A 44 -9.63 -7.42 -11.48
N ASN A 45 -8.35 -7.76 -11.66
CA ASN A 45 -7.78 -9.01 -11.13
C ASN A 45 -7.67 -8.98 -9.61
N TYR A 46 -7.28 -7.85 -9.02
CA TYR A 46 -7.22 -7.66 -7.57
C TYR A 46 -8.61 -7.64 -6.93
N LYS A 47 -9.61 -7.08 -7.61
CA LYS A 47 -11.00 -6.99 -7.11
C LYS A 47 -11.75 -8.32 -7.22
N ALA A 48 -11.49 -9.11 -8.27
CA ALA A 48 -12.17 -10.38 -8.51
C ALA A 48 -11.94 -11.41 -7.38
N GLY A 49 -10.81 -11.33 -6.69
CA GLY A 49 -10.52 -12.16 -5.50
C GLY A 49 -11.43 -11.90 -4.29
N THR A 50 -12.29 -10.87 -4.32
CA THR A 50 -13.22 -10.53 -3.23
C THR A 50 -14.69 -10.88 -3.56
N CYS A 51 -14.96 -11.57 -4.68
CA CYS A 51 -16.31 -12.03 -5.00
C CYS A 51 -16.67 -13.33 -4.27
N VAL A 52 -16.94 -13.23 -2.96
CA VAL A 52 -17.99 -14.02 -2.30
C VAL A 52 -18.72 -13.06 -1.34
N PHE A 53 -19.78 -12.43 -1.83
CA PHE A 53 -20.88 -11.94 -1.00
C PHE A 53 -22.06 -12.88 -1.21
#